data_AF-A0A8D0H1Z9-F1
#
_entry.id   AF-A0A8D0H1Z9-F1
#
_cell.length_a   1.000
_cell.length_b   1.000
_cell.length_c   1.000
_cell.angle_alpha   90.00
_cell.angle_beta   90.00
_cell.angle_gamma   90.00
#
_symmetry.space_group_name_H-M   'P 1'
#
loop_
_entity.id
_entity.type
_entity.pdbx_description
1 polymer ?
#
loop_
_entity_poly.entity_id
_entity_poly.type
_entity_poly.pdbx_seq_one_letter_code
_entity_poly.pdbx_strand_id
1 'polypeptide(L)'
;MDILFPRRVWGRTVSWRPHQGGAGGWGAGSTPLHWGCLAPAAMPTRPGSLLLQKLVSENMDTLVQIRSNFYQPEQMAVLLPRLTGSDSVLKRMTIIGEILSFRSLAQEGLREVFTSHCPFIMGPIECVKEFVTPETDIKVTLSIFELATAAGLPCDIDPALVVALSNLKADNASPEEEYKAACLLLVFVAVSLPLLAADPSSFYSIEMDGYSNNIHCLAKAIIQLSAALFTIYNKNIETHLKEFLLLASVCLLHLGQETDKLRTRNRESISLLMHLMVEESSFLTADMLESCFPYVLLRNAYREVFRESTLARLAAH
;
A
#
# COMPACT_ATOMS: atom_id res chain seq x y z
N MET A 1 -26.87 16.61 -13.79
CA MET A 1 -25.97 17.45 -12.97
C MET A 1 -24.67 16.68 -12.89
N ASP A 2 -23.85 16.86 -13.92
CA ASP A 2 -22.60 16.13 -14.09
C ASP A 2 -21.52 16.78 -13.23
N ILE A 3 -21.17 16.13 -12.12
CA ILE A 3 -20.04 16.54 -11.28
C ILE A 3 -18.81 15.86 -11.87
N LEU A 4 -18.11 16.61 -12.72
CA LEU A 4 -16.77 16.28 -13.23
C LEU A 4 -15.79 16.16 -12.05
N PHE A 5 -15.47 14.93 -11.65
CA PHE A 5 -14.29 14.64 -10.85
C PHE A 5 -13.04 14.86 -11.72
N PRO A 6 -12.01 15.57 -11.23
CA PRO A 6 -10.76 15.69 -11.96
C PRO A 6 -10.05 14.33 -11.98
N ARG A 7 -10.16 13.62 -13.11
CA ARG A 7 -9.20 12.58 -13.50
C ARG A 7 -7.83 13.25 -13.66
N ARG A 8 -6.97 13.19 -12.64
CA ARG A 8 -5.52 13.43 -12.75
C ARG A 8 -4.83 13.05 -11.43
N VAL A 9 -4.48 11.78 -11.29
CA VAL A 9 -3.59 11.23 -10.26
C VAL A 9 -2.61 10.39 -11.08
N TRP A 10 -1.53 10.96 -11.62
CA TRP A 10 -0.16 10.84 -11.11
C TRP A 10 0.76 11.84 -11.85
N GLY A 11 0.23 12.99 -12.27
CA GLY A 11 0.93 13.95 -13.13
C GLY A 11 1.63 15.12 -12.43
N ARG A 12 1.73 15.16 -11.10
CA ARG A 12 2.41 16.25 -10.38
C ARG A 12 3.30 15.70 -9.27
N THR A 13 4.60 15.80 -9.54
CA THR A 13 5.74 15.90 -8.64
C THR A 13 5.47 15.51 -7.18
N VAL A 14 5.72 14.24 -6.84
CA VAL A 14 5.99 13.83 -5.47
C VAL A 14 7.21 14.62 -4.99
N SER A 15 7.00 15.61 -4.11
CA SER A 15 8.09 16.36 -3.49
C SER A 15 8.80 15.47 -2.47
N TRP A 16 9.84 14.78 -2.93
CA TRP A 16 10.73 13.98 -2.08
C TRP A 16 11.64 14.91 -1.24
N ARG A 17 11.58 14.83 0.09
CA ARG A 17 12.63 15.36 0.97
C ARG A 17 13.42 14.19 1.58
N PRO A 18 14.72 14.04 1.27
CA PRO A 18 15.56 13.10 1.98
C PRO A 18 15.70 13.53 3.44
N HIS A 19 15.70 12.56 4.37
CA HIS A 19 16.17 12.79 5.73
C HIS A 19 17.61 13.34 5.68
N GLN A 20 17.84 14.48 6.34
CA GLN A 20 19.14 15.16 6.34
C GLN A 20 20.26 14.23 6.84
N GLY A 21 21.20 13.93 5.95
CA GLY A 21 22.44 13.24 6.25
C GLY A 21 23.33 13.15 5.01
N GLY A 22 24.31 14.05 4.90
CA GLY A 22 25.42 13.93 3.95
C GLY A 22 25.26 14.72 2.65
N ALA A 23 26.06 15.77 2.50
CA ALA A 23 26.17 16.59 1.31
C ALA A 23 26.68 15.78 0.09
N GLY A 24 25.97 15.91 -1.03
CA GLY A 24 26.40 15.50 -2.36
C GLY A 24 25.33 15.92 -3.35
N GLY A 25 25.55 17.02 -4.06
CA GLY A 25 24.60 17.54 -5.04
C GLY A 25 24.48 16.59 -6.22
N TRP A 26 23.27 16.09 -6.49
CA TRP A 26 22.94 15.34 -7.69
C TRP A 26 22.09 16.24 -8.59
N GLY A 27 22.69 16.67 -9.70
CA GLY A 27 22.05 17.53 -10.68
C GLY A 27 20.87 16.84 -11.38
N ALA A 28 19.88 17.64 -11.74
CA ALA A 28 18.74 17.26 -12.57
C ALA A 28 19.25 16.81 -13.96
N GLY A 29 19.35 15.50 -14.19
CA GLY A 29 19.82 14.97 -15.47
C GLY A 29 20.22 13.49 -15.51
N SER A 30 19.87 12.68 -14.51
CA SER A 30 20.11 11.24 -14.58
C SER A 30 19.05 10.57 -15.48
N THR A 31 19.51 9.92 -16.55
CA THR A 31 18.69 9.32 -17.60
C THR A 31 17.72 8.25 -17.04
N PRO A 32 16.45 8.19 -17.48
CA PRO A 32 15.46 7.20 -17.01
C PRO A 32 15.92 5.74 -17.16
N LEU A 33 16.75 5.47 -18.19
CA LEU A 33 17.35 4.17 -18.45
C LEU A 33 18.30 3.70 -17.33
N HIS A 34 19.03 4.61 -16.68
CA HIS A 34 19.93 4.23 -15.58
C HIS A 34 19.13 3.78 -14.35
N TRP A 35 17.96 4.39 -14.12
CA TRP A 35 17.05 4.04 -13.03
C TRP A 35 16.24 2.76 -13.31
N GLY A 36 15.85 2.51 -14.56
CA GLY A 36 15.19 1.27 -14.97
C GLY A 36 16.03 0.02 -14.68
N CYS A 37 17.36 0.11 -14.79
CA CYS A 37 18.29 -0.98 -14.44
C CYS A 37 18.66 -1.03 -12.94
N LEU A 38 18.57 0.08 -12.20
CA LEU A 38 18.86 0.14 -10.76
C LEU A 38 17.64 -0.23 -9.88
N ALA A 39 16.42 0.02 -10.34
CA ALA A 39 15.19 -0.26 -9.60
C ALA A 39 14.98 -1.76 -9.25
N PRO A 40 15.34 -2.74 -10.11
CA PRO A 40 15.34 -4.15 -9.74
C PRO A 40 16.42 -4.50 -8.71
N ALA A 41 17.56 -3.79 -8.70
CA ALA A 41 18.66 -3.99 -7.75
C ALA A 41 18.42 -3.33 -6.39
N ALA A 42 17.53 -2.33 -6.33
CA ALA A 42 17.11 -1.63 -5.12
C ALA A 42 15.81 -2.18 -4.50
N MET A 43 15.13 -3.11 -5.16
CA MET A 43 14.08 -3.95 -4.54
C MET A 43 14.62 -4.56 -3.25
N PRO A 44 13.81 -4.68 -2.18
CA PRO A 44 14.29 -4.88 -0.81
C PRO A 44 15.29 -6.04 -0.74
N THR A 45 16.56 -5.68 -0.69
CA THR A 45 17.71 -6.59 -0.74
C THR A 45 17.84 -7.31 0.59
N ARG A 46 16.95 -8.27 0.88
CA ARG A 46 16.95 -9.22 2.02
C ARG A 46 16.40 -8.80 3.40
N PRO A 47 16.54 -7.60 4.02
CA PRO A 47 16.14 -7.44 5.43
C PRO A 47 14.68 -7.08 5.68
N GLY A 48 13.94 -6.54 4.70
CA GLY A 48 12.59 -5.99 4.92
C GLY A 48 11.49 -7.04 5.13
N SER A 49 11.33 -7.95 4.18
CA SER A 49 10.26 -8.96 4.18
C SER A 49 10.51 -10.10 5.18
N LEU A 50 11.76 -10.54 5.34
CA LEU A 50 12.14 -11.53 6.36
C LEU A 50 11.84 -11.04 7.79
N LEU A 51 11.91 -9.72 8.01
CA LEU A 51 11.68 -9.14 9.32
C LEU A 51 10.20 -8.92 9.64
N LEU A 52 9.36 -8.71 8.62
CA LEU A 52 7.90 -8.76 8.78
C LEU A 52 7.43 -10.17 9.13
N GLN A 53 7.96 -11.20 8.47
CA GLN A 53 7.68 -12.59 8.83
C GLN A 53 8.04 -12.89 10.28
N LYS A 54 9.21 -12.40 10.76
CA LYS A 54 9.59 -12.56 12.17
C LYS A 54 8.59 -11.91 13.14
N LEU A 55 8.15 -10.68 12.87
CA LEU A 55 7.15 -9.99 13.71
C LEU A 55 5.81 -10.72 13.73
N VAL A 56 5.40 -11.29 12.60
CA VAL A 56 4.19 -12.12 12.52
C VAL A 56 4.34 -13.40 13.34
N SER A 57 5.49 -14.09 13.22
CA SER A 57 5.76 -15.32 13.97
C SER A 57 5.78 -15.07 15.49
N GLU A 58 6.34 -13.95 15.95
CA GLU A 58 6.36 -13.55 17.36
C GLU A 58 4.95 -13.28 17.94
N ASN A 59 4.00 -12.89 17.09
CA ASN A 59 2.63 -12.53 17.50
C ASN A 59 1.57 -13.52 16.99
N MET A 60 1.99 -14.70 16.49
CA MET A 60 1.13 -15.60 15.71
C MET A 60 -0.17 -15.99 16.44
N ASP A 61 -0.09 -16.45 17.69
CA ASP A 61 -1.25 -16.90 18.45
C ASP A 61 -2.26 -15.77 18.70
N THR A 62 -1.76 -14.58 19.05
CA THR A 62 -2.58 -13.39 19.25
C THR A 62 -3.26 -12.97 17.95
N LEU A 63 -2.53 -12.97 16.82
CA LEU A 63 -3.09 -12.62 15.52
C LEU A 63 -4.15 -13.60 15.04
N VAL A 64 -3.99 -14.90 15.32
CA VAL A 64 -5.02 -15.91 15.04
C VAL A 64 -6.28 -15.65 15.88
N GLN A 65 -6.13 -15.32 17.16
CA GLN A 65 -7.27 -14.98 18.03
C GLN A 65 -7.98 -13.72 17.55
N ILE A 66 -7.23 -12.69 17.15
CA ILE A 66 -7.76 -11.45 16.59
C ILE A 66 -8.58 -11.74 15.32
N ARG A 67 -8.02 -12.51 14.38
CA ARG A 67 -8.68 -12.87 13.12
C ARG A 67 -9.99 -13.64 13.33
N SER A 68 -10.10 -14.44 14.40
CA SER A 68 -11.32 -15.18 14.72
C SER A 68 -12.37 -14.36 15.48
N ASN A 69 -11.96 -13.30 16.18
CA ASN A 69 -12.80 -12.58 17.14
C ASN A 69 -12.95 -11.07 16.85
N PHE A 70 -12.57 -10.58 15.66
CA PHE A 70 -12.59 -9.14 15.37
C PHE A 70 -13.98 -8.49 15.40
N TYR A 71 -15.05 -9.28 15.35
CA TYR A 71 -16.43 -8.82 15.55
C TYR A 71 -16.79 -8.56 17.02
N GLN A 72 -15.94 -8.98 17.97
CA GLN A 72 -16.19 -8.88 19.41
C GLN A 72 -15.28 -7.80 20.02
N PRO A 73 -15.80 -6.57 20.26
CA PRO A 73 -14.99 -5.45 20.71
C PRO A 73 -14.33 -5.68 22.07
N GLU A 74 -15.02 -6.39 22.98
CA GLU A 74 -14.49 -6.72 24.31
C GLU A 74 -13.23 -7.60 24.23
N GLN A 75 -13.23 -8.62 23.36
CA GLN A 75 -12.06 -9.47 23.16
C GLN A 75 -10.93 -8.69 22.48
N MET A 76 -11.26 -7.86 21.48
CA MET A 76 -10.28 -7.03 20.77
C MET A 76 -9.57 -6.06 21.72
N ALA A 77 -10.28 -5.45 22.67
CA ALA A 77 -9.69 -4.57 23.68
C ALA A 77 -8.64 -5.27 24.57
N VAL A 78 -8.76 -6.59 24.77
CA VAL A 78 -7.79 -7.40 25.52
C VAL A 78 -6.64 -7.89 24.63
N LEU A 79 -6.92 -8.22 23.37
CA LEU A 79 -5.93 -8.79 22.45
C LEU A 79 -5.00 -7.75 21.83
N LEU A 80 -5.50 -6.57 21.47
CA LEU A 80 -4.70 -5.53 20.81
C LEU A 80 -3.49 -5.08 21.66
N PRO A 81 -3.59 -4.85 22.99
CA PRO A 81 -2.44 -4.49 23.80
C PRO A 81 -1.38 -5.60 23.95
N ARG A 82 -1.73 -6.85 23.62
CA ARG A 82 -0.79 -7.99 23.67
C ARG A 82 0.11 -8.06 22.43
N LEU A 83 -0.21 -7.31 21.36
CA LEU A 83 0.62 -7.24 20.19
C LEU A 83 1.89 -6.45 20.49
N THR A 84 3.02 -7.00 20.06
CA THR A 84 4.33 -6.36 20.19
C THR A 84 4.87 -5.99 18.81
N GLY A 85 5.43 -4.78 18.68
CA GLY A 85 6.06 -4.35 17.44
C GLY A 85 5.10 -3.80 16.37
N SER A 86 3.88 -3.41 16.72
CA SER A 86 2.90 -2.79 15.79
C SER A 86 3.47 -1.56 15.07
N ASP A 87 4.16 -0.66 15.78
CA ASP A 87 4.87 0.48 15.17
C ASP A 87 5.95 0.05 14.18
N SER A 88 6.63 -1.07 14.47
CA SER A 88 7.69 -1.61 13.60
C SER A 88 7.10 -2.20 12.33
N VAL A 89 5.94 -2.86 12.41
CA VAL A 89 5.21 -3.35 11.24
C VAL A 89 4.81 -2.19 10.33
N LEU A 90 4.18 -1.16 10.90
CA LEU A 90 3.76 0.02 10.14
C LEU A 90 4.95 0.74 9.48
N LYS A 91 6.02 1.02 10.24
CA LYS A 91 7.23 1.66 9.69
C LYS A 91 7.85 0.86 8.53
N ARG A 92 7.91 -0.47 8.65
CA ARG A 92 8.44 -1.34 7.59
C ARG A 92 7.55 -1.37 6.37
N MET A 93 6.23 -1.45 6.57
CA MET A 93 5.27 -1.38 5.48
C MET A 93 5.33 -0.02 4.78
N THR A 94 5.50 1.08 5.50
CA THR A 94 5.70 2.41 4.92
C THR A 94 6.96 2.44 4.05
N ILE A 95 8.10 1.95 4.55
CA ILE A 95 9.35 1.87 3.77
C ILE A 95 9.16 1.04 2.49
N ILE A 96 8.50 -0.11 2.58
CA ILE A 96 8.19 -0.94 1.41
C ILE A 96 7.32 -0.14 0.42
N GLY A 97 6.31 0.56 0.91
CA GLY A 97 5.46 1.44 0.12
C GLY A 97 6.22 2.56 -0.57
N GLU A 98 7.16 3.20 0.11
CA GLU A 98 8.02 4.25 -0.45
C GLU A 98 8.86 3.69 -1.61
N ILE A 99 9.48 2.53 -1.42
CA ILE A 99 10.28 1.85 -2.47
C ILE A 99 9.40 1.51 -3.68
N LEU A 100 8.21 0.97 -3.46
CA LEU A 100 7.28 0.63 -4.54
C LEU A 100 6.73 1.88 -5.24
N SER A 101 6.52 2.97 -4.50
CA SER A 101 6.10 4.25 -5.08
C SER A 101 7.19 4.85 -5.96
N PHE A 102 8.45 4.81 -5.49
CA PHE A 102 9.61 5.21 -6.30
C PHE A 102 9.74 4.35 -7.56
N ARG A 103 9.56 3.03 -7.43
CA ARG A 103 9.56 2.12 -8.59
C ARG A 103 8.48 2.48 -9.59
N SER A 104 7.25 2.80 -9.16
CA SER A 104 6.20 3.23 -10.09
C SER A 104 6.55 4.52 -10.84
N LEU A 105 7.15 5.51 -10.16
CA LEU A 105 7.63 6.72 -10.83
C LEU A 105 8.71 6.41 -11.87
N ALA A 106 9.65 5.51 -11.55
CA ALA A 106 10.68 5.08 -12.49
C ALA A 106 10.09 4.33 -13.70
N GLN A 107 9.08 3.49 -13.48
CA GLN A 107 8.38 2.75 -14.54
C GLN A 107 7.57 3.68 -15.44
N GLU A 108 6.92 4.70 -14.89
CA GLU A 108 6.21 5.73 -15.67
C GLU A 108 7.16 6.51 -16.57
N GLY A 109 8.32 6.93 -16.04
CA GLY A 109 9.37 7.56 -16.86
C GLY A 109 9.93 6.62 -17.94
N LEU A 110 10.08 5.32 -17.64
CA LEU A 110 10.51 4.32 -18.62
C LEU A 110 9.48 4.20 -19.76
N ARG A 111 8.19 4.14 -19.41
CA ARG A 111 7.09 4.07 -20.39
C ARG A 111 7.10 5.26 -21.33
N GLU A 112 7.31 6.47 -20.81
CA GLU A 112 7.36 7.69 -21.62
C GLU A 112 8.50 7.62 -22.65
N VAL A 113 9.69 7.19 -22.22
CA VAL A 113 10.84 6.98 -23.12
C VAL A 113 10.52 5.94 -24.19
N PHE A 114 9.96 4.78 -23.82
CA PHE A 114 9.64 3.73 -24.80
C PHE A 114 8.51 4.13 -25.76
N THR A 115 7.53 4.88 -25.29
CA THR A 115 6.43 5.38 -26.13
C THR A 115 6.96 6.37 -27.18
N SER A 116 7.94 7.20 -26.81
CA SER A 116 8.58 8.14 -27.73
C SER A 116 9.56 7.44 -28.70
N HIS A 117 10.40 6.54 -28.21
CA HIS A 117 11.50 5.96 -28.98
C HIS A 117 11.15 4.66 -29.72
N CYS A 118 10.20 3.89 -29.20
CA CYS A 118 9.83 2.55 -29.68
C CYS A 118 8.30 2.36 -29.86
N PRO A 119 7.56 3.30 -30.50
CA PRO A 119 6.10 3.27 -30.53
C PRO A 119 5.52 2.00 -31.19
N PHE A 120 6.20 1.48 -32.22
CA PHE A 120 5.77 0.27 -32.93
C PHE A 120 5.89 -1.02 -32.10
N ILE A 121 6.69 -1.01 -31.03
CA ILE A 121 6.82 -2.14 -30.10
C ILE A 121 5.83 -1.98 -28.94
N MET A 122 5.57 -0.74 -28.50
CA MET A 122 4.66 -0.46 -27.39
C MET A 122 3.22 -0.90 -27.66
N GLY A 123 2.66 -0.57 -28.83
CA GLY A 123 1.28 -0.95 -29.17
C GLY A 123 1.01 -2.46 -29.08
N PRO A 124 1.85 -3.32 -29.69
CA PRO A 124 1.74 -4.77 -29.53
C PRO A 124 1.87 -5.26 -28.08
N ILE A 125 2.77 -4.70 -27.27
CA ILE A 125 2.93 -5.11 -25.86
C ILE A 125 1.68 -4.74 -25.05
N GLU A 126 1.13 -3.53 -25.24
CA GLU A 126 -0.12 -3.10 -24.61
C GLU A 126 -1.27 -4.04 -24.99
N CYS A 127 -1.38 -4.36 -26.29
CA CYS A 127 -2.40 -5.27 -26.81
C CYS A 127 -2.29 -6.69 -26.21
N VAL A 128 -1.09 -7.27 -26.14
CA VAL A 128 -0.89 -8.60 -25.52
C VAL A 128 -1.28 -8.59 -24.05
N LYS A 129 -1.00 -7.51 -23.32
CA LYS A 129 -1.40 -7.37 -21.92
C LYS A 129 -2.92 -7.31 -21.76
N GLU A 130 -3.65 -6.64 -22.66
CA GLU A 130 -5.12 -6.54 -22.62
C GLU A 130 -5.83 -7.89 -22.81
N PHE A 131 -5.16 -8.88 -23.42
CA PHE A 131 -5.70 -10.24 -23.56
C PHE A 131 -5.59 -11.11 -22.31
N VAL A 132 -4.91 -10.64 -21.26
CA VAL A 132 -4.83 -11.38 -19.99
C VAL A 132 -6.20 -11.38 -19.33
N THR A 133 -6.81 -12.55 -19.21
CA THR A 133 -8.07 -12.75 -18.48
C THR A 133 -7.82 -13.44 -17.14
N PRO A 134 -8.77 -13.37 -16.18
CA PRO A 134 -8.67 -14.11 -14.92
C PRO A 134 -8.55 -15.63 -15.08
N GLU A 135 -8.96 -16.22 -16.21
CA GLU A 135 -8.79 -17.65 -16.49
C GLU A 135 -7.41 -18.01 -17.08
N THR A 136 -6.60 -17.01 -17.43
CA THR A 136 -5.27 -17.23 -18.01
C THR A 136 -4.34 -17.87 -16.98
N ASP A 137 -3.59 -18.89 -17.40
CA ASP A 137 -2.63 -19.57 -16.53
C ASP A 137 -1.68 -18.57 -15.86
N ILE A 138 -1.49 -18.71 -14.54
CA ILE A 138 -0.75 -17.74 -13.74
C ILE A 138 0.70 -17.56 -14.21
N LYS A 139 1.35 -18.61 -14.73
CA LYS A 139 2.72 -18.50 -15.25
C LYS A 139 2.74 -17.70 -16.55
N VAL A 140 1.78 -17.95 -17.43
CA VAL A 140 1.61 -17.18 -18.68
C VAL A 140 1.33 -15.71 -18.36
N THR A 141 0.43 -15.43 -17.41
CA THR A 141 0.13 -14.08 -16.93
C THR A 141 1.38 -13.38 -16.41
N LEU A 142 2.19 -14.05 -15.57
CA LEU A 142 3.43 -13.47 -15.05
C LEU A 142 4.47 -13.19 -16.15
N SER A 143 4.59 -14.06 -17.16
CA SER A 143 5.49 -13.80 -18.31
C SER A 143 5.03 -12.62 -19.16
N ILE A 144 3.72 -12.46 -19.38
CA ILE A 144 3.17 -11.29 -20.08
C ILE A 144 3.42 -10.01 -19.25
N PHE A 145 3.20 -10.08 -17.94
CA PHE A 145 3.47 -8.96 -17.05
C PHE A 145 4.97 -8.63 -16.95
N GLU A 146 5.85 -9.61 -17.07
CA GLU A 146 7.31 -9.38 -17.10
C GLU A 146 7.69 -8.57 -18.34
N LEU A 147 7.16 -8.94 -19.50
CA LEU A 147 7.32 -8.17 -20.73
C LEU A 147 6.73 -6.75 -20.61
N ALA A 148 5.52 -6.64 -20.07
CA ALA A 148 4.82 -5.36 -19.94
C ALA A 148 5.56 -4.41 -18.97
N THR A 149 5.99 -4.91 -17.81
CA THR A 149 6.75 -4.13 -16.82
C THR A 149 8.15 -3.77 -17.33
N ALA A 150 8.78 -4.59 -18.17
CA ALA A 150 10.03 -4.23 -18.84
C ALA A 150 9.86 -3.05 -19.83
N ALA A 151 8.65 -2.83 -20.33
CA ALA A 151 8.28 -1.71 -21.19
C ALA A 151 7.71 -0.49 -20.43
N GLY A 152 7.71 -0.50 -19.09
CA GLY A 152 7.15 0.60 -18.29
C GLY A 152 5.64 0.53 -18.08
N LEU A 153 4.95 -0.53 -18.55
CA LEU A 153 3.51 -0.65 -18.36
C LEU A 153 3.19 -1.07 -16.92
N PRO A 154 2.22 -0.41 -16.25
CA PRO A 154 1.76 -0.83 -14.92
C PRO A 154 1.06 -2.18 -15.03
N CYS A 155 1.27 -3.08 -14.07
CA CYS A 155 0.61 -4.38 -13.98
C CYS A 155 -0.01 -4.56 -12.59
N ASP A 156 -1.12 -5.30 -12.52
CA ASP A 156 -1.83 -5.57 -11.26
C ASP A 156 -1.01 -6.42 -10.29
N ILE A 157 -0.12 -7.25 -10.83
CA ILE A 157 0.84 -8.07 -10.09
C ILE A 157 2.23 -7.73 -10.62
N ASP A 158 3.15 -7.31 -9.74
CA ASP A 158 4.55 -7.05 -10.11
C ASP A 158 5.36 -8.37 -10.13
N PRO A 159 5.80 -8.85 -11.31
CA PRO A 159 6.54 -10.10 -11.42
C PRO A 159 7.90 -10.04 -10.71
N ALA A 160 8.56 -8.88 -10.69
CA ALA A 160 9.84 -8.73 -10.02
C ALA A 160 9.68 -8.85 -8.50
N LEU A 161 8.56 -8.35 -7.95
CA LEU A 161 8.22 -8.51 -6.54
C LEU A 161 7.89 -9.98 -6.22
N VAL A 162 7.14 -10.66 -7.09
CA VAL A 162 6.84 -12.10 -6.97
C VAL A 162 8.12 -12.94 -6.93
N VAL A 163 9.06 -12.67 -7.85
CA VAL A 163 10.35 -13.37 -7.89
C VAL A 163 11.18 -13.06 -6.63
N ALA A 164 11.25 -11.79 -6.22
CA ALA A 164 11.99 -11.40 -5.03
C ALA A 164 11.44 -12.08 -3.76
N LEU A 165 10.13 -12.10 -3.56
CA LEU A 165 9.50 -12.74 -2.40
C LEU A 165 9.61 -14.26 -2.44
N SER A 166 9.53 -14.88 -3.63
CA SER A 166 9.71 -16.33 -3.79
C SER A 166 11.12 -16.78 -3.38
N ASN A 167 12.13 -15.94 -3.62
CA ASN A 167 13.52 -16.21 -3.22
C ASN A 167 13.79 -15.97 -1.73
N LEU A 168 12.85 -15.36 -1.00
CA LEU A 168 12.96 -15.12 0.45
C LEU A 168 12.27 -16.19 1.29
N LYS A 169 11.68 -17.21 0.65
CA LYS A 169 11.09 -18.35 1.34
C LYS A 169 12.13 -19.03 2.23
N ALA A 170 11.70 -19.42 3.43
CA ALA A 170 12.59 -20.10 4.36
C ALA A 170 12.69 -21.57 3.97
N ASP A 171 13.91 -22.10 3.81
CA ASP A 171 14.16 -23.47 3.33
C ASP A 171 13.48 -24.59 4.15
N ASN A 172 12.93 -24.27 5.34
CA ASN A 172 12.39 -25.23 6.29
C ASN A 172 10.90 -25.02 6.65
N ALA A 173 10.21 -24.01 6.11
CA ALA A 173 8.81 -23.74 6.43
C ALA A 173 7.87 -24.47 5.47
N SER A 174 6.75 -25.00 5.97
CA SER A 174 5.75 -25.60 5.09
C SER A 174 5.00 -24.52 4.29
N PRO A 175 4.54 -24.81 3.05
CA PRO A 175 3.77 -23.85 2.26
C PRO A 175 2.50 -23.35 2.96
N GLU A 176 1.90 -24.17 3.82
CA GLU A 176 0.72 -23.80 4.60
C GLU A 176 1.05 -22.80 5.72
N GLU A 177 2.17 -22.97 6.40
CA GLU A 177 2.65 -22.03 7.44
C GLU A 177 3.02 -20.67 6.83
N GLU A 178 3.69 -20.67 5.67
CA GLU A 178 4.03 -19.43 4.96
C GLU A 178 2.76 -18.68 4.51
N TYR A 179 1.78 -19.41 3.96
CA TYR A 179 0.49 -18.84 3.60
C TYR A 179 -0.26 -18.28 4.82
N LYS A 180 -0.25 -19.02 5.94
CA LYS A 180 -0.84 -18.55 7.20
C LYS A 180 -0.16 -17.26 7.67
N ALA A 181 1.17 -17.19 7.63
CA ALA A 181 1.91 -15.98 7.98
C ALA A 181 1.56 -14.80 7.08
N ALA A 182 1.38 -15.01 5.77
CA ALA A 182 0.94 -13.97 4.84
C ALA A 182 -0.46 -13.43 5.18
N CYS A 183 -1.40 -14.31 5.55
CA CYS A 183 -2.73 -13.87 6.02
C CYS A 183 -2.63 -13.05 7.32
N LEU A 184 -1.84 -13.53 8.27
CA LEU A 184 -1.68 -12.86 9.58
C LEU A 184 -0.93 -11.53 9.46
N LEU A 185 -0.06 -11.36 8.45
CA LEU A 185 0.54 -10.06 8.13
C LEU A 185 -0.52 -9.01 7.82
N LEU A 186 -1.51 -9.34 6.99
CA LEU A 186 -2.62 -8.44 6.69
C LEU A 186 -3.44 -8.10 7.93
N VAL A 187 -3.74 -9.11 8.75
CA VAL A 187 -4.42 -8.90 10.05
C VAL A 187 -3.62 -7.92 10.91
N PHE A 188 -2.32 -8.13 11.03
CA PHE A 188 -1.45 -7.30 11.86
C PHE A 188 -1.40 -5.85 11.36
N VAL A 189 -1.27 -5.64 10.04
CA VAL A 189 -1.30 -4.30 9.46
C VAL A 189 -2.64 -3.61 9.71
N ALA A 190 -3.76 -4.31 9.45
CA ALA A 190 -5.11 -3.75 9.60
C ALA A 190 -5.38 -3.25 11.02
N VAL A 191 -5.07 -4.07 12.04
CA VAL A 191 -5.30 -3.71 13.44
C VAL A 191 -4.31 -2.68 13.98
N SER A 192 -3.20 -2.45 13.27
CA SER A 192 -2.21 -1.43 13.64
C SER A 192 -2.55 -0.06 13.08
N LEU A 193 -3.35 0.05 12.00
CA LEU A 193 -3.68 1.34 11.38
C LEU A 193 -4.20 2.42 12.35
N PRO A 194 -5.07 2.11 13.33
CA PRO A 194 -5.53 3.13 14.29
C PRO A 194 -4.42 3.80 15.10
N LEU A 195 -3.28 3.13 15.30
CA LEU A 195 -2.14 3.70 16.04
C LEU A 195 -1.57 4.94 15.35
N LEU A 196 -1.69 5.03 14.02
CA LEU A 196 -1.22 6.17 13.24
C LEU A 196 -1.94 7.46 13.61
N ALA A 197 -3.16 7.40 14.16
CA ALA A 197 -3.95 8.58 14.50
C ALA A 197 -3.36 9.38 15.66
N ALA A 198 -2.53 8.75 16.50
CA ALA A 198 -1.84 9.42 17.60
C ALA A 198 -0.59 10.20 17.12
N ASP A 199 -0.02 9.82 15.99
CA ASP A 199 1.20 10.45 15.45
C ASP A 199 0.87 11.82 14.83
N PRO A 200 1.45 12.94 15.32
CA PRO A 200 1.21 14.28 14.79
C PRO A 200 1.55 14.43 13.30
N SER A 201 2.47 13.62 12.77
CA SER A 201 2.90 13.67 11.36
C SER A 201 1.92 12.96 10.42
N SER A 202 0.96 12.21 10.96
CA SER A 202 -0.11 11.52 10.22
C SER A 202 -1.30 12.43 9.87
N PHE A 203 -1.06 13.73 9.68
CA PHE A 203 -2.04 14.65 9.13
C PHE A 203 -2.00 14.59 7.60
N TYR A 204 -3.16 14.41 6.96
CA TYR A 204 -3.25 14.44 5.51
C TYR A 204 -3.20 15.88 5.01
N SER A 205 -2.25 16.18 4.14
CA SER A 205 -2.11 17.48 3.49
C SER A 205 -2.66 17.42 2.08
N ILE A 206 -3.66 18.26 1.81
CA ILE A 206 -4.25 18.41 0.47
C ILE A 206 -3.25 19.01 -0.53
N GLU A 207 -2.31 19.83 -0.06
CA GLU A 207 -1.28 20.42 -0.92
C GLU A 207 -0.28 19.37 -1.41
N MET A 208 0.03 18.39 -0.55
CA MET A 208 0.93 17.28 -0.89
C MET A 208 0.18 16.07 -1.46
N ASP A 209 -1.16 16.09 -1.43
CA ASP A 209 -2.01 14.92 -1.70
C ASP A 209 -1.54 13.67 -0.95
N GLY A 210 -1.21 13.83 0.33
CA GLY A 210 -0.52 12.79 1.08
C GLY A 210 -0.23 13.17 2.52
N TYR A 211 0.70 12.45 3.16
CA TYR A 211 1.05 12.60 4.57
C TYR A 211 2.53 12.89 4.71
N SER A 212 2.89 13.67 5.73
CA SER A 212 4.29 14.06 5.96
C SER A 212 5.21 12.89 6.37
N ASN A 213 4.64 11.83 6.95
CA ASN A 213 5.33 10.59 7.31
C ASN A 213 5.13 9.46 6.29
N ASN A 214 4.69 9.81 5.07
CA ASN A 214 4.55 8.90 3.94
C ASN A 214 3.59 7.71 4.12
N ILE A 215 2.69 7.75 5.12
CA ILE A 215 1.74 6.63 5.35
C ILE A 215 0.74 6.42 4.20
N HIS A 216 0.58 7.38 3.27
CA HIS A 216 -0.15 7.15 2.01
C HIS A 216 0.47 6.00 1.19
N CYS A 217 1.79 5.81 1.28
CA CYS A 217 2.48 4.71 0.62
C CYS A 217 2.09 3.32 1.17
N LEU A 218 1.45 3.25 2.35
CA LEU A 218 0.90 1.99 2.86
C LEU A 218 -0.11 1.38 1.90
N ALA A 219 -0.91 2.20 1.20
CA ALA A 219 -1.86 1.72 0.21
C ALA A 219 -1.14 0.84 -0.83
N LYS A 220 -0.08 1.38 -1.44
CA LYS A 220 0.71 0.68 -2.44
C LYS A 220 1.42 -0.55 -1.87
N ALA A 221 1.96 -0.46 -0.66
CA ALA A 221 2.59 -1.58 0.02
C ALA A 221 1.62 -2.74 0.23
N ILE A 222 0.44 -2.47 0.79
CA ILE A 222 -0.56 -3.47 1.14
C ILE A 222 -1.08 -4.16 -0.13
N ILE A 223 -1.44 -3.39 -1.16
CA ILE A 223 -1.98 -3.95 -2.41
C ILE A 223 -0.93 -4.80 -3.12
N GLN A 224 0.26 -4.26 -3.39
CA GLN A 224 1.28 -4.94 -4.18
C GLN A 224 1.89 -6.15 -3.45
N LEU A 225 2.11 -6.05 -2.13
CA LEU A 225 2.57 -7.21 -1.36
C LEU A 225 1.50 -8.30 -1.28
N SER A 226 0.22 -7.95 -1.10
CA SER A 226 -0.86 -8.94 -1.10
C SER A 226 -0.96 -9.63 -2.44
N ALA A 227 -0.94 -8.87 -3.54
CA ALA A 227 -0.96 -9.40 -4.88
C ALA A 227 0.19 -10.39 -5.09
N ALA A 228 1.42 -9.99 -4.78
CA ALA A 228 2.58 -10.87 -4.95
C ALA A 228 2.54 -12.12 -4.05
N LEU A 229 2.23 -11.97 -2.75
CA LEU A 229 2.18 -13.10 -1.81
C LEU A 229 1.08 -14.10 -2.19
N PHE A 230 -0.14 -13.65 -2.46
CA PHE A 230 -1.23 -14.57 -2.78
C PHE A 230 -1.12 -15.16 -4.19
N THR A 231 -0.43 -14.50 -5.13
CA THR A 231 0.00 -15.13 -6.37
C THR A 231 0.99 -16.28 -6.11
N ILE A 232 1.98 -16.10 -5.25
CA ILE A 232 2.96 -17.14 -4.89
C ILE A 232 2.29 -18.36 -4.27
N TYR A 233 1.29 -18.15 -3.41
CA TYR A 233 0.56 -19.22 -2.74
C TYR A 233 -0.62 -19.78 -3.56
N ASN A 234 -0.84 -19.28 -4.77
CA ASN A 234 -1.95 -19.65 -5.65
C ASN A 234 -3.31 -19.50 -4.97
N LYS A 235 -3.56 -18.32 -4.38
CA LYS A 235 -4.79 -17.96 -3.67
C LYS A 235 -5.43 -16.72 -4.29
N ASN A 236 -6.74 -16.58 -4.10
CA ASN A 236 -7.48 -15.44 -4.61
C ASN A 236 -7.10 -14.15 -3.85
N ILE A 237 -6.54 -13.16 -4.56
CA ILE A 237 -6.05 -11.90 -3.98
C ILE A 237 -7.23 -11.06 -3.44
N GLU A 238 -8.31 -10.94 -4.21
CA GLU A 238 -9.50 -10.15 -3.86
C GLU A 238 -10.13 -10.60 -2.54
N THR A 239 -10.25 -11.92 -2.31
CA THR A 239 -10.81 -12.45 -1.06
C THR A 239 -10.01 -12.00 0.17
N HIS A 240 -8.68 -12.01 0.09
CA HIS A 240 -7.83 -11.62 1.22
C HIS A 240 -7.80 -10.11 1.42
N LEU A 241 -7.83 -9.33 0.33
CA LEU A 241 -7.93 -7.88 0.41
C LEU A 241 -9.30 -7.42 0.94
N LYS A 242 -10.39 -8.13 0.63
CA LYS A 242 -11.72 -7.89 1.22
C LYS A 242 -11.72 -8.16 2.72
N GLU A 243 -11.11 -9.26 3.15
CA GLU A 243 -10.97 -9.57 4.59
C GLU A 243 -10.16 -8.48 5.30
N PHE A 244 -9.03 -8.06 4.71
CA PHE A 244 -8.24 -6.94 5.21
C PHE A 244 -9.07 -5.65 5.31
N LEU A 245 -9.82 -5.32 4.25
CA LEU A 245 -10.63 -4.10 4.19
C LEU A 245 -11.70 -4.09 5.29
N LEU A 246 -12.38 -5.23 5.48
CA LEU A 246 -13.39 -5.38 6.53
C LEU A 246 -12.77 -5.18 7.92
N LEU A 247 -11.64 -5.86 8.19
CA LEU A 247 -10.96 -5.75 9.48
C LEU A 247 -10.45 -4.34 9.76
N ALA A 248 -9.81 -3.70 8.78
CA ALA A 248 -9.33 -2.32 8.87
C ALA A 248 -10.49 -1.34 9.11
N SER A 249 -11.62 -1.54 8.42
CA SER A 249 -12.83 -0.74 8.61
C SER A 249 -13.35 -0.84 10.04
N VAL A 250 -13.48 -2.06 10.58
CA VAL A 250 -13.92 -2.29 11.96
C VAL A 250 -12.99 -1.57 12.96
N CYS A 251 -11.67 -1.68 12.77
CA CYS A 251 -10.69 -1.02 13.63
C CYS A 251 -10.79 0.51 13.59
N LEU A 252 -10.97 1.11 12.41
CA LEU A 252 -11.11 2.56 12.26
C LEU A 252 -12.47 3.09 12.74
N LEU A 253 -13.54 2.31 12.58
CA LEU A 253 -14.86 2.65 13.14
C LEU A 253 -14.85 2.65 14.68
N HIS A 254 -14.14 1.70 15.30
CA HIS A 254 -13.94 1.69 16.75
C HIS A 254 -13.11 2.90 17.22
N LEU A 255 -12.07 3.30 16.47
CA LEU A 255 -11.35 4.56 16.73
C LEU A 255 -12.29 5.78 16.65
N GLY A 256 -13.35 5.70 15.84
CA GLY A 256 -14.46 6.65 15.78
C GLY A 256 -15.21 6.86 17.10
N GLN A 257 -15.24 5.85 17.95
CA GLN A 257 -15.95 5.84 19.23
C GLN A 257 -15.05 6.18 20.43
N GLU A 258 -13.74 6.24 20.22
CA GLU A 258 -12.78 6.46 21.29
C GLU A 258 -12.78 7.92 21.77
N THR A 259 -12.77 8.11 23.10
CA THR A 259 -12.88 9.44 23.71
C THR A 259 -11.53 10.11 23.98
N ASP A 260 -10.44 9.35 23.90
CA ASP A 260 -9.09 9.87 24.12
C ASP A 260 -8.67 10.75 22.94
N LYS A 261 -8.60 12.06 23.19
CA LYS A 261 -8.23 13.07 22.19
C LYS A 261 -6.80 12.91 21.68
N LEU A 262 -5.89 12.34 22.47
CA LEU A 262 -4.52 12.12 22.02
C LEU A 262 -4.46 10.97 21.03
N ARG A 263 -5.20 9.89 21.27
CA ARG A 263 -5.28 8.73 20.36
C ARG A 263 -6.08 9.00 19.10
N THR A 264 -7.07 9.88 19.17
CA THR A 264 -7.97 10.22 18.05
C THR A 264 -7.56 11.49 17.31
N ARG A 265 -6.37 12.06 17.59
CA ARG A 265 -5.93 13.36 17.09
C ARG A 265 -6.08 13.49 15.57
N ASN A 266 -5.55 12.55 14.80
CA ASN A 266 -5.55 12.57 13.34
C ASN A 266 -6.53 11.55 12.74
N ARG A 267 -7.58 11.16 13.47
CA ARG A 267 -8.51 10.08 13.07
C ARG A 267 -9.10 10.27 11.67
N GLU A 268 -9.56 11.48 11.38
CA GLU A 268 -10.16 11.81 10.08
C GLU A 268 -9.14 11.61 8.96
N SER A 269 -7.89 12.04 9.16
CA SER A 269 -6.80 11.80 8.20
C SER A 269 -6.59 10.31 8.00
N ILE A 270 -6.46 9.50 9.05
CA ILE A 270 -6.22 8.05 8.91
C ILE A 270 -7.37 7.34 8.17
N SER A 271 -8.60 7.80 8.33
CA SER A 271 -9.75 7.23 7.59
C SER A 271 -9.59 7.39 6.07
N LEU A 272 -8.91 8.43 5.60
CA LEU A 272 -8.63 8.63 4.17
C LEU A 272 -7.70 7.55 3.59
N LEU A 273 -6.90 6.85 4.41
CA LEU A 273 -6.09 5.72 3.94
C LEU A 273 -6.96 4.61 3.31
N MET A 274 -8.19 4.42 3.80
CA MET A 274 -9.12 3.43 3.24
C MET A 274 -9.49 3.77 1.79
N HIS A 275 -9.67 5.06 1.51
CA HIS A 275 -9.93 5.51 0.15
C HIS A 275 -8.70 5.29 -0.75
N LEU A 276 -7.51 5.69 -0.29
CA LEU A 276 -6.26 5.51 -1.03
C LEU A 276 -5.97 4.03 -1.33
N MET A 277 -6.26 3.12 -0.40
CA MET A 277 -6.12 1.68 -0.60
C MET A 277 -7.01 1.13 -1.71
N VAL A 278 -8.25 1.64 -1.79
CA VAL A 278 -9.20 1.22 -2.83
C VAL A 278 -8.86 1.84 -4.17
N GLU A 279 -8.40 3.09 -4.22
CA GLU A 279 -7.95 3.73 -5.46
C GLU A 279 -6.67 3.08 -6.03
N GLU A 280 -5.76 2.63 -5.18
CA GLU A 280 -4.52 1.97 -5.61
C GLU A 280 -4.74 0.51 -6.06
N SER A 281 -5.90 -0.09 -5.76
CA SER A 281 -6.18 -1.50 -6.00
C SER A 281 -7.05 -1.73 -7.23
N SER A 282 -6.65 -2.67 -8.09
CA SER A 282 -7.53 -3.24 -9.13
C SER A 282 -8.42 -4.37 -8.61
N PHE A 283 -8.22 -4.82 -7.36
CA PHE A 283 -8.96 -5.91 -6.74
C PHE A 283 -10.07 -5.43 -5.79
N LEU A 284 -10.03 -4.17 -5.37
CA LEU A 284 -11.02 -3.59 -4.47
C LEU A 284 -11.83 -2.52 -5.19
N THR A 285 -13.12 -2.45 -4.91
CA THR A 285 -14.00 -1.43 -5.48
C THR A 285 -14.57 -0.51 -4.41
N ALA A 286 -15.02 0.68 -4.82
CA ALA A 286 -15.71 1.61 -3.93
C ALA A 286 -16.98 0.98 -3.31
N ASP A 287 -17.69 0.12 -4.04
CA ASP A 287 -18.86 -0.59 -3.53
C ASP A 287 -18.50 -1.59 -2.40
N MET A 288 -17.35 -2.26 -2.52
CA MET A 288 -16.83 -3.13 -1.46
C MET A 288 -16.49 -2.32 -0.21
N LEU A 289 -15.90 -1.13 -0.38
CA LEU A 289 -15.64 -0.23 0.73
C LEU A 289 -16.92 0.27 1.39
N GLU A 290 -17.90 0.73 0.61
CA GLU A 290 -19.17 1.23 1.13
C GLU A 290 -19.89 0.19 2.00
N SER A 291 -19.74 -1.10 1.66
CA SER A 291 -20.33 -2.20 2.43
C SER A 291 -19.79 -2.35 3.86
N CYS A 292 -18.58 -1.84 4.14
CA CYS A 292 -17.91 -1.98 5.43
C CYS A 292 -17.46 -0.65 6.07
N PHE A 293 -17.37 0.43 5.31
CA PHE A 293 -16.98 1.77 5.74
C PHE A 293 -17.76 2.84 4.96
N PRO A 294 -18.75 3.51 5.59
CA PRO A 294 -19.61 4.46 4.88
C PRO A 294 -18.86 5.63 4.28
N TYR A 295 -19.07 5.92 2.99
CA TYR A 295 -18.42 7.02 2.25
C TYR A 295 -18.70 8.39 2.87
N VAL A 296 -19.81 8.55 3.58
CA VAL A 296 -20.12 9.79 4.33
C VAL A 296 -19.02 10.13 5.34
N LEU A 297 -18.38 9.13 5.96
CA LEU A 297 -17.26 9.35 6.87
C LEU A 297 -16.04 9.90 6.12
N LEU A 298 -15.70 9.32 4.97
CA LEU A 298 -14.59 9.78 4.13
C LEU A 298 -14.82 11.20 3.62
N ARG A 299 -16.03 11.50 3.15
CA ARG A 299 -16.41 12.84 2.70
C ARG A 299 -16.28 13.88 3.82
N ASN A 300 -16.71 13.53 5.04
CA ASN A 300 -16.59 14.41 6.19
C ASN A 300 -15.11 14.59 6.58
N ALA A 301 -14.32 13.51 6.55
CA ALA A 301 -12.89 13.56 6.83
C ALA A 301 -12.16 14.50 5.86
N TYR A 302 -12.40 14.39 4.55
CA TYR A 302 -11.85 15.32 3.56
C TYR A 302 -12.23 16.78 3.84
N ARG A 303 -13.49 17.02 4.23
CA ARG A 303 -13.97 18.36 4.56
C ARG A 303 -13.26 18.93 5.80
N GLU A 304 -13.08 18.14 6.85
CA GLU A 304 -12.39 18.60 8.07
C GLU A 304 -10.91 18.88 7.79
N VAL A 305 -10.24 18.00 7.06
CA VAL A 305 -8.83 18.20 6.67
C VAL A 305 -8.67 19.47 5.81
N PHE A 306 -9.59 19.73 4.89
CA PHE A 306 -9.61 20.97 4.09
C PHE A 306 -9.83 22.22 4.96
N ARG A 307 -10.75 22.12 5.91
CA ARG A 307 -11.04 23.21 6.85
C ARG A 307 -9.83 23.53 7.72
N GLU A 308 -9.17 22.52 8.27
CA GLU A 308 -7.97 22.68 9.10
C GLU A 308 -6.78 23.25 8.32
N SER A 309 -6.55 22.77 7.09
CA SER A 309 -5.53 23.32 6.19
C SER A 309 -5.78 24.80 5.88
N THR A 310 -7.04 25.18 5.61
CA THR A 310 -7.41 26.57 5.34
C THR A 310 -7.19 27.47 6.56
N LEU A 311 -7.59 27.01 7.75
CA LEU A 311 -7.42 27.74 9.00
C LEU A 311 -5.94 27.93 9.36
N ALA A 312 -5.12 26.89 9.21
CA ALA A 312 -3.67 26.97 9.45
C ALA A 312 -3.01 28.03 8.55
N ARG A 313 -3.45 28.13 7.30
CA ARG A 313 -2.95 29.12 6.35
C ARG A 313 -3.36 30.56 6.70
N LEU A 314 -4.58 30.75 7.21
CA LEU A 314 -5.05 32.06 7.69
C LEU A 314 -4.33 32.51 8.96
N ALA A 315 -3.92 31.59 9.83
CA ALA A 315 -3.17 31.90 11.04
C ALA A 315 -1.68 32.22 10.80
N ALA A 316 -1.15 31.88 9.63
CA ALA A 316 0.23 32.13 9.23
C ALA A 316 0.45 33.50 8.55
N HIS A 317 -0.62 34.25 8.30
CA HIS A 317 -0.64 35.59 7.72
C HIS A 317 -1.08 36.63 8.74
#